data_AF-A0A945T7E2-F1
#
_entry.id   AF-A0A945T7E2-F1
#
_cell.length_a   1.000
_cell.length_b   1.000
_cell.length_c   1.000
_cell.angle_alpha   90.00
_cell.angle_beta   90.00
_cell.angle_gamma   90.00
#
_symmetry.space_group_name_H-M   'P 1'
#
loop_
_entity.id
_entity.type
_entity.pdbx_description
1 polymer ?
#
loop_
_entity_poly.entity_id
_entity_poly.type
_entity_poly.pdbx_seq_one_letter_code
_entity_poly.pdbx_strand_id
1 'polypeptide(L)'
;KSNTQYKRRYSSPLSTEEKTNGVKCDQIIVLTGVDSRHDYPEQLRRVKYYDKEIDKTFDFLTNNFTVPAQTIADLYKQRWQVELFFKWIKQHLRIKSFFGTSENAVKSQIWIAVSVYVLIAIIKKERGLEIELYTILQILSLTLFEKTPLDQLLMKSDCTTEEGVMNNQLNLFD
;
A
#
# COMPACT_ATOMS: atom_id res chain seq x y z
N LYS A 1 -6.85 -2.14 -20.59
CA LYS A 1 -8.22 -1.98 -21.15
C LYS A 1 -8.11 -1.11 -22.39
N SER A 2 -8.29 -1.66 -23.60
CA SER A 2 -8.15 -0.92 -24.87
C SER A 2 -9.47 -0.32 -25.39
N ASN A 3 -10.53 -0.31 -24.58
CA ASN A 3 -11.89 -0.03 -25.05
C ASN A 3 -12.33 1.43 -24.86
N THR A 4 -11.51 2.27 -24.24
CA THR A 4 -11.86 3.68 -24.06
C THR A 4 -11.79 4.39 -25.42
N GLN A 5 -12.96 4.76 -25.95
CA GLN A 5 -13.07 5.46 -27.22
C GLN A 5 -12.97 6.96 -27.01
N TYR A 6 -12.04 7.61 -27.72
CA TYR A 6 -11.85 9.05 -27.67
C TYR A 6 -11.34 9.59 -28.99
N LYS A 7 -11.58 10.87 -29.21
CA LYS A 7 -11.00 11.64 -30.30
C LYS A 7 -9.98 12.62 -29.74
N ARG A 8 -8.74 12.52 -30.22
CA ARG A 8 -7.68 13.49 -29.92
C ARG A 8 -8.01 14.84 -30.58
N ARG A 9 -7.92 15.92 -29.81
CA ARG A 9 -8.08 17.30 -30.27
C ARG A 9 -6.74 17.99 -30.45
N TYR A 10 -5.86 17.85 -29.46
CA TYR A 10 -4.55 18.48 -29.47
C TYR A 10 -3.51 17.54 -28.83
N SER A 11 -2.25 17.74 -29.18
CA SER A 11 -1.11 17.07 -28.54
C SER A 11 -0.10 18.12 -28.16
N SER A 12 0.17 18.25 -26.86
CA SER A 12 1.18 19.17 -26.37
C SER A 12 2.57 18.65 -26.71
N PRO A 13 3.52 19.53 -27.09
CA PRO A 13 4.90 19.13 -27.24
C PRO A 13 5.46 18.75 -25.86
N LEU A 14 6.16 17.63 -25.80
CA LEU A 14 6.83 17.18 -24.58
C LEU A 14 8.27 17.73 -24.53
N SER A 15 8.67 18.19 -23.35
CA SER A 15 10.07 18.55 -23.07
C SER A 15 10.99 17.32 -23.13
N THR A 16 12.30 17.56 -23.28
CA THR A 16 13.31 16.48 -23.30
C THR A 16 13.37 15.73 -21.97
N GLU A 17 13.15 16.44 -20.86
CA GLU A 17 13.15 15.88 -19.50
C GLU A 17 11.96 14.92 -19.30
N GLU A 18 10.75 15.33 -19.69
CA GLU A 18 9.54 14.50 -19.56
C GLU A 18 9.65 13.19 -20.35
N LYS A 19 10.23 13.24 -21.56
CA LYS A 19 10.48 12.04 -22.36
C LYS A 19 11.47 11.09 -21.67
N THR A 20 12.50 11.64 -21.06
CA THR A 20 13.54 10.87 -20.34
C THR A 20 12.96 10.20 -19.10
N ASN A 21 12.06 10.90 -18.41
CA ASN A 21 11.34 10.43 -17.22
C ASN A 21 10.23 9.42 -17.53
N GLY A 22 9.90 9.20 -18.81
CA GLY A 22 8.99 8.14 -19.24
C GLY A 22 7.64 8.62 -19.76
N VAL A 23 7.36 9.93 -19.78
CA VAL A 23 6.16 10.48 -20.41
C VAL A 23 6.23 10.28 -21.93
N LYS A 24 5.25 9.58 -22.49
CA LYS A 24 5.16 9.26 -23.92
C LYS A 24 4.24 10.20 -24.68
N CYS A 25 3.16 10.67 -24.06
CA CYS A 25 2.30 11.68 -24.66
C CYS A 25 1.54 12.50 -23.62
N ASP A 26 1.27 13.75 -23.98
CA ASP A 26 0.33 14.63 -23.30
C ASP A 26 -0.65 15.19 -24.33
N GLN A 27 -1.93 14.85 -24.19
CA GLN A 27 -2.95 15.07 -25.21
C GLN A 27 -4.25 15.57 -24.62
N ILE A 28 -4.92 16.47 -25.33
CA ILE A 28 -6.30 16.84 -25.05
C ILE A 28 -7.20 15.97 -25.92
N ILE A 29 -8.16 15.30 -25.29
CA ILE A 29 -9.08 14.35 -25.91
C ILE A 29 -10.53 14.69 -25.54
N VAL A 30 -11.47 14.18 -26.32
CA VAL A 30 -12.90 14.17 -25.99
C VAL A 30 -13.40 12.73 -26.10
N LEU A 31 -14.18 12.26 -25.13
CA LEU A 31 -14.72 10.90 -25.14
C LEU A 31 -15.77 10.76 -26.26
N THR A 32 -15.74 9.62 -26.96
CA THR A 32 -16.64 9.36 -28.10
C THR A 32 -17.49 8.11 -27.93
N GLY A 33 -17.35 7.37 -26.84
CA GLY A 33 -18.20 6.22 -26.56
C GLY A 33 -19.65 6.66 -26.28
N VAL A 34 -20.60 5.78 -26.61
CA VAL A 34 -22.05 6.04 -26.61
C VAL A 34 -22.52 6.73 -25.33
N ASP A 35 -22.27 6.12 -24.18
CA ASP A 35 -22.67 6.69 -22.88
C ASP A 35 -21.69 7.77 -22.40
N SER A 36 -20.39 7.49 -22.55
CA SER A 36 -19.32 8.36 -22.05
C SER A 36 -19.34 9.78 -22.61
N ARG A 37 -19.85 9.97 -23.83
CA ARG A 37 -19.98 11.29 -24.46
C ARG A 37 -21.12 12.10 -23.83
N HIS A 38 -22.19 11.43 -23.44
CA HIS A 38 -23.32 12.07 -22.77
C HIS A 38 -22.95 12.41 -21.32
N ASP A 39 -22.31 11.47 -20.61
CA ASP A 39 -21.97 11.63 -19.19
C ASP A 39 -20.83 12.62 -18.96
N TYR A 40 -19.88 12.69 -19.89
CA TYR A 40 -18.78 13.65 -19.83
C TYR A 40 -18.47 14.23 -21.22
N PRO A 41 -19.21 15.28 -21.65
CA PRO A 41 -19.04 15.90 -22.96
C PRO A 41 -17.81 16.82 -23.05
N GLU A 42 -17.21 17.17 -21.91
CA GLU A 42 -16.10 18.10 -21.81
C GLU A 42 -14.76 17.48 -22.28
N GLN A 43 -13.76 18.35 -22.41
CA GLN A 43 -12.41 17.93 -22.74
C GLN A 43 -11.76 17.25 -21.54
N LEU A 44 -10.98 16.20 -21.83
CA LEU A 44 -10.11 15.54 -20.87
C LEU A 44 -8.67 15.59 -21.36
N ARG A 45 -7.74 15.59 -20.41
CA ARG A 45 -6.33 15.40 -20.69
C ARG A 45 -5.96 13.94 -20.51
N ARG A 46 -5.27 13.40 -21.51
CA ARG A 46 -4.68 12.06 -21.49
C ARG A 46 -3.16 12.18 -21.40
N VAL A 47 -2.60 11.55 -20.38
CA VAL A 47 -1.15 11.40 -20.21
C VAL A 47 -0.79 9.92 -20.35
N LYS A 48 0.10 9.59 -21.28
CA LYS A 48 0.65 8.23 -21.38
C LYS A 48 2.03 8.21 -20.76
N TYR A 49 2.24 7.30 -19.81
CA TYR A 49 3.49 7.18 -19.06
C TYR A 49 3.99 5.74 -19.15
N TYR A 50 5.28 5.57 -19.35
CA TYR A 50 5.95 4.28 -19.32
C TYR A 50 6.78 4.16 -18.04
N ASP A 51 6.40 3.21 -17.19
CA ASP A 51 7.14 2.87 -15.99
C ASP A 51 8.23 1.85 -16.32
N LYS A 52 9.49 2.26 -16.16
CA LYS A 52 10.67 1.41 -16.41
C LYS A 52 10.83 0.30 -15.37
N GLU A 53 10.34 0.51 -14.14
CA GLU A 53 10.48 -0.47 -13.05
C GLU A 53 9.54 -1.66 -13.25
N ILE A 54 8.33 -1.37 -13.72
CA ILE A 54 7.24 -2.35 -13.86
C ILE A 54 7.15 -2.88 -15.31
N ASP A 55 7.91 -2.28 -16.23
CA ASP A 55 7.84 -2.50 -17.69
C ASP A 55 6.40 -2.41 -18.22
N LYS A 56 5.67 -1.38 -17.78
CA LYS A 56 4.26 -1.18 -18.15
C LYS A 56 3.99 0.25 -18.57
N THR A 57 3.10 0.37 -19.56
CA THR A 57 2.57 1.66 -20.00
C THR A 57 1.21 1.91 -19.36
N PHE A 58 1.05 3.08 -18.76
CA PHE A 58 -0.17 3.56 -18.16
C PHE A 58 -0.75 4.71 -18.98
N ASP A 59 -2.07 4.69 -19.15
CA ASP A 59 -2.85 5.77 -19.75
C ASP A 59 -3.68 6.42 -18.63
N PHE A 60 -3.31 7.65 -18.25
CA PHE A 60 -3.99 8.44 -17.24
C PHE A 60 -4.96 9.43 -17.90
N LEU A 61 -6.14 9.58 -17.31
CA LEU A 61 -7.12 10.60 -17.68
C LEU A 61 -7.26 11.58 -16.51
N THR A 62 -7.27 12.88 -16.83
CA THR A 62 -7.46 13.93 -15.83
C THR A 62 -8.20 15.12 -16.45
N ASN A 63 -8.98 15.80 -15.62
CA ASN A 63 -9.57 17.10 -15.94
C ASN A 63 -8.62 18.27 -15.57
N ASN A 64 -7.44 17.98 -15.03
CA ASN A 64 -6.45 18.98 -14.67
C ASN A 64 -5.48 19.26 -15.83
N PHE A 65 -5.58 20.47 -16.37
CA PHE A 65 -4.76 20.96 -17.48
C PHE A 65 -3.57 21.83 -17.04
N THR A 66 -3.45 22.17 -15.75
CA THR A 66 -2.47 23.14 -15.26
C THR A 66 -1.16 22.49 -14.82
N VAL A 67 -1.24 21.30 -14.21
CA VAL A 67 -0.05 20.63 -13.68
C VAL A 67 0.77 19.93 -14.78
N PRO A 68 2.09 19.74 -14.62
CA PRO A 68 2.89 19.01 -15.61
C PRO A 68 2.45 17.55 -15.78
N ALA A 69 2.69 16.97 -16.97
CA ALA A 69 2.33 15.59 -17.27
C ALA A 69 3.07 14.59 -16.36
N GLN A 70 4.32 14.89 -16.01
CA GLN A 70 5.09 14.12 -15.04
C GLN A 70 4.41 14.08 -13.66
N THR A 71 3.97 15.24 -13.14
CA THR A 71 3.30 15.32 -11.84
C THR A 71 2.02 14.50 -11.81
N ILE A 72 1.27 14.43 -12.92
CA ILE A 72 0.10 13.53 -13.02
C ILE A 72 0.53 12.08 -12.85
N ALA A 73 1.59 11.63 -13.54
CA ALA A 73 2.09 10.26 -13.40
C ALA A 73 2.51 9.95 -11.96
N ASP A 74 3.24 10.88 -11.32
CA ASP A 74 3.70 10.71 -9.94
C ASP A 74 2.53 10.64 -8.96
N LEU A 75 1.52 11.50 -9.10
CA LEU A 75 0.30 11.47 -8.28
C LEU A 75 -0.44 10.14 -8.41
N TYR A 76 -0.53 9.59 -9.63
CA TYR A 76 -1.15 8.28 -9.84
C TYR A 76 -0.31 7.14 -9.25
N LYS A 77 1.03 7.24 -9.23
CA LYS A 77 1.91 6.29 -8.51
C LYS A 77 1.66 6.36 -7.00
N GLN A 78 1.51 7.56 -6.44
CA GLN A 78 1.17 7.75 -5.01
C GLN A 78 -0.23 7.20 -4.68
N ARG A 79 -1.20 7.29 -5.60
CA ARG A 79 -2.54 6.70 -5.39
C ARG A 79 -2.47 5.19 -5.15
N TRP A 80 -1.57 4.47 -5.85
CA TRP A 80 -1.35 3.05 -5.57
C TRP A 80 -0.70 2.79 -4.23
N GLN A 81 0.23 3.65 -3.79
CA GLN A 81 0.81 3.54 -2.44
C GLN A 81 -0.27 3.66 -1.36
N VAL A 82 -1.23 4.57 -1.53
CA VAL A 82 -2.39 4.68 -0.63
C VAL A 82 -3.26 3.42 -0.66
N GLU A 83 -3.51 2.85 -1.84
CA GLU A 83 -4.28 1.60 -1.98
C GLU A 83 -3.56 0.41 -1.32
N LEU A 84 -2.24 0.29 -1.53
CA LEU A 84 -1.40 -0.71 -0.89
C LEU A 84 -1.36 -0.51 0.62
N PHE A 85 -1.31 0.72 1.10
CA PHE A 85 -1.40 1.04 2.53
C PHE A 85 -2.74 0.59 3.12
N PHE A 86 -3.88 0.87 2.47
CA PHE A 86 -5.17 0.40 2.96
C PHE A 86 -5.36 -1.11 2.82
N LYS A 87 -4.80 -1.73 1.79
CA LYS A 87 -4.75 -3.20 1.66
C LYS A 87 -3.94 -3.79 2.82
N TRP A 88 -2.79 -3.20 3.10
CA TRP A 88 -1.91 -3.59 4.19
C TRP A 88 -2.62 -3.44 5.55
N ILE A 89 -3.27 -2.30 5.82
CA ILE A 89 -4.10 -2.08 7.02
C ILE A 89 -5.14 -3.18 7.16
N LYS A 90 -5.94 -3.42 6.12
CA LYS A 90 -7.00 -4.44 6.18
C LYS A 90 -6.46 -5.85 6.39
N GLN A 91 -5.26 -6.16 5.91
CA GLN A 91 -4.62 -7.47 6.06
C GLN A 91 -3.98 -7.66 7.44
N HIS A 92 -3.34 -6.64 7.99
CA HIS A 92 -2.50 -6.76 9.19
C HIS A 92 -3.22 -6.30 10.46
N LEU A 93 -4.11 -5.31 10.36
CA LEU A 93 -5.01 -4.96 11.45
C LEU A 93 -6.23 -5.88 11.36
N ARG A 94 -6.22 -6.95 12.16
CA ARG A 94 -7.36 -7.85 12.36
C ARG A 94 -8.53 -7.12 13.05
N ILE A 95 -9.13 -6.13 12.40
CA ILE A 95 -10.41 -5.55 12.80
C ILE A 95 -11.48 -6.59 12.46
N LYS A 96 -11.66 -7.58 13.35
CA LYS A 96 -12.65 -8.66 13.18
C LYS A 96 -14.09 -8.13 13.25
N SER A 97 -14.30 -7.06 14.01
CA SER A 97 -15.56 -6.34 14.11
C SER A 97 -15.29 -4.92 14.57
N PHE A 98 -16.17 -3.99 14.17
CA PHE A 98 -16.21 -2.68 14.79
C PHE A 98 -16.94 -2.78 16.12
N PHE A 99 -16.39 -2.18 17.17
CA PHE A 99 -17.03 -2.15 18.49
C PHE A 99 -18.24 -1.20 18.55
N GLY A 100 -18.42 -0.36 17.52
CA GLY A 100 -19.59 0.51 17.35
C GLY A 100 -19.83 0.84 15.89
N THR A 101 -21.08 1.16 15.56
CA THR A 101 -21.52 1.49 14.19
C THR A 101 -21.52 2.99 13.90
N SER A 102 -21.29 3.84 14.91
CA SER A 102 -21.23 5.28 14.71
C SER A 102 -19.94 5.68 13.99
N GLU A 103 -20.00 6.73 13.17
CA GLU A 103 -18.85 7.23 12.42
C GLU A 103 -17.65 7.53 13.34
N ASN A 104 -17.91 8.13 14.51
CA ASN A 104 -16.89 8.43 15.49
C ASN A 104 -16.27 7.17 16.10
N ALA A 105 -17.06 6.13 16.38
CA ALA A 105 -16.54 4.86 16.90
C ALA A 105 -15.60 4.19 15.87
N VAL A 106 -16.01 4.17 14.60
CA VAL A 106 -15.19 3.63 13.51
C VAL A 106 -13.90 4.42 13.34
N LYS A 107 -13.97 5.76 13.29
CA LYS A 107 -12.80 6.65 13.19
C LYS A 107 -11.83 6.41 14.35
N SER A 108 -12.32 6.42 15.58
CA SER A 108 -11.49 6.18 16.77
C SER A 108 -10.80 4.82 16.73
N GLN A 109 -11.51 3.76 16.33
CA GLN A 109 -10.93 2.41 16.23
C GLN A 109 -9.81 2.35 15.18
N ILE A 110 -9.97 3.03 14.04
CA ILE A 110 -8.93 3.14 13.00
C ILE A 110 -7.73 3.94 13.53
N TRP A 111 -7.96 5.07 14.20
CA TRP A 111 -6.86 5.89 14.75
C TRP A 111 -6.07 5.18 15.83
N ILE A 112 -6.73 4.41 16.70
CA ILE A 112 -6.05 3.57 17.71
C ILE A 112 -5.21 2.49 17.01
N ALA A 113 -5.79 1.79 16.03
CA ALA A 113 -5.09 0.78 15.24
C ALA A 113 -3.83 1.32 14.55
N VAL A 114 -3.93 2.49 13.91
CA VAL A 114 -2.79 3.16 13.28
C VAL A 114 -1.74 3.56 14.32
N SER A 115 -2.16 4.11 15.47
CA SER A 115 -1.25 4.52 16.56
C SER A 115 -0.46 3.33 17.11
N VAL A 116 -1.13 2.20 17.39
CA VAL A 116 -0.49 0.97 17.86
C VAL A 116 0.51 0.45 16.84
N TYR A 117 0.15 0.48 15.56
CA TYR A 117 1.06 0.05 14.50
C TYR A 117 2.33 0.91 14.42
N VAL A 118 2.18 2.24 14.45
CA VAL A 118 3.31 3.16 14.43
C VAL A 118 4.22 2.93 15.64
N LEU A 119 3.65 2.73 16.83
CA LEU A 119 4.42 2.40 18.03
C LEU A 119 5.25 1.12 17.86
N ILE A 120 4.66 0.07 17.30
CA ILE A 120 5.38 -1.19 17.05
C ILE A 120 6.46 -1.03 15.98
N ALA A 121 6.20 -0.22 14.95
CA ALA A 121 7.20 0.11 13.94
C ALA A 121 8.39 0.89 14.52
N ILE A 122 8.14 1.81 15.45
CA ILE A 122 9.18 2.53 16.18
C ILE A 122 10.00 1.56 17.04
N ILE A 123 9.34 0.70 17.83
CA ILE A 123 10.00 -0.32 18.66
C ILE A 123 10.88 -1.22 17.80
N LYS A 124 10.37 -1.72 16.68
CA LYS A 124 11.14 -2.56 15.74
C LYS A 124 12.40 -1.83 15.27
N LYS A 125 12.27 -0.56 14.91
CA LYS A 125 13.38 0.27 14.41
C LYS A 125 14.43 0.55 15.50
N GLU A 126 13.99 0.90 16.71
CA GLU A 126 14.89 1.22 17.83
C GLU A 126 15.63 -0.02 18.35
N ARG A 127 14.99 -1.18 18.29
CA ARG A 127 15.56 -2.45 18.77
C ARG A 127 16.27 -3.27 17.68
N GLY A 128 16.28 -2.79 16.43
CA GLY A 128 16.96 -3.46 15.32
C GLY A 128 16.44 -4.87 15.02
N LEU A 129 15.16 -5.15 15.30
CA LEU A 129 14.59 -6.48 15.14
C LEU A 129 14.41 -6.82 13.65
N GLU A 130 14.87 -7.99 13.21
CA GLU A 130 14.68 -8.45 11.83
C GLU A 130 13.28 -9.05 11.58
N ILE A 131 12.56 -9.38 12.66
CA ILE A 131 11.25 -10.02 12.66
C ILE A 131 10.18 -9.16 11.95
N GLU A 132 9.28 -9.80 11.20
CA GLU A 132 8.15 -9.10 10.57
C GLU A 132 7.23 -8.42 11.59
N LEU A 133 6.72 -7.22 11.26
CA LEU A 133 5.84 -6.44 12.14
C LEU A 133 4.57 -7.22 12.53
N TYR A 134 4.09 -8.07 11.62
CA TYR A 134 2.96 -8.95 11.86
C TYR A 134 3.21 -9.92 13.02
N THR A 135 4.38 -10.55 13.05
CA THR A 135 4.76 -11.51 14.09
C THR A 135 4.88 -10.81 15.45
N ILE A 136 5.46 -9.62 15.49
CA ILE A 136 5.53 -8.79 16.71
C ILE A 136 4.13 -8.47 17.24
N LEU A 137 3.22 -8.04 16.35
CA LEU A 137 1.81 -7.80 16.68
C LEU A 137 1.11 -9.06 17.22
N GLN A 138 1.38 -10.23 16.63
CA GLN A 138 0.79 -11.49 17.06
C GLN A 138 1.31 -11.95 18.42
N ILE A 139 2.61 -11.86 18.66
CA ILE A 139 3.22 -12.18 19.96
C ILE A 139 2.62 -11.27 21.04
N LEU A 140 2.62 -9.95 20.82
CA LEU A 140 2.01 -8.99 21.73
C LEU A 140 0.52 -9.28 21.98
N SER A 141 -0.22 -9.68 20.94
CA SER A 141 -1.63 -10.04 21.09
C SER A 141 -1.86 -11.26 21.99
N LEU A 142 -0.91 -12.19 22.06
CA LEU A 142 -0.99 -13.40 22.88
C LEU A 142 -0.49 -13.16 24.32
N THR A 143 0.49 -12.27 24.49
CA THR A 143 1.13 -11.99 25.78
C THR A 143 0.71 -10.65 26.39
N LEU A 144 -0.41 -10.07 25.93
CA LEU A 144 -0.94 -8.76 26.34
C LEU A 144 -1.10 -8.61 27.87
N PHE A 145 -1.31 -9.73 28.58
CA PHE A 145 -1.50 -9.76 30.03
C PHE A 145 -0.28 -10.28 30.79
N GLU A 146 0.78 -10.68 30.10
CA GLU A 146 2.00 -11.17 30.73
C GLU A 146 2.92 -10.00 31.11
N LYS A 147 3.53 -10.07 32.30
CA LYS A 147 4.50 -9.08 32.77
C LYS A 147 5.92 -9.52 32.39
N THR A 148 6.16 -9.69 31.09
CA THR A 148 7.48 -10.03 30.56
C THR A 148 8.13 -8.81 29.90
N PRO A 149 9.45 -8.58 30.09
CA PRO A 149 10.14 -7.49 29.43
C PRO A 149 10.13 -7.71 27.92
N LEU A 150 9.86 -6.64 27.16
CA LEU A 150 9.66 -6.69 25.71
C LEU A 150 10.87 -7.29 24.97
N ASP A 151 12.08 -6.99 25.46
CA ASP A 151 13.33 -7.47 24.88
C ASP A 151 13.39 -9.01 24.96
N GLN A 152 12.99 -9.58 26.09
CA GLN A 152 12.94 -11.04 26.28
C GLN A 152 11.83 -11.68 25.44
N LEU A 153 10.69 -11.01 25.31
CA LEU A 153 9.56 -11.52 24.55
C LEU A 153 9.86 -11.59 23.04
N LEU A 154 10.55 -10.58 22.50
CA LEU A 154 10.83 -10.47 21.07
C LEU A 154 12.12 -11.20 20.67
N MET A 155 13.19 -11.18 21.49
CA MET A 155 14.44 -11.90 21.19
C MET A 155 14.32 -13.41 21.31
N LYS A 156 13.40 -13.93 22.14
CA LYS A 156 13.22 -15.39 22.29
C LYS A 156 12.67 -16.05 21.02
N SER A 157 12.12 -15.28 20.09
CA SER A 157 11.63 -15.79 18.80
C SER A 157 12.75 -16.06 17.78
N ASP A 158 13.94 -15.47 17.96
CA ASP A 158 15.14 -15.78 17.14
C ASP A 158 15.83 -17.07 17.60
N CYS A 159 15.47 -17.60 18.78
CA CYS A 159 15.87 -18.94 19.20
C CYS A 159 14.98 -19.95 18.49
N THR A 160 15.25 -20.15 17.19
CA THR A 160 14.94 -21.42 16.53
C THR A 160 15.46 -22.49 17.45
N THR A 161 14.59 -23.41 17.86
CA THR A 161 14.91 -24.51 18.74
C THR A 161 16.15 -25.22 18.18
N GLU A 162 17.33 -24.91 18.72
CA GLU A 162 18.40 -25.88 18.70
C GLU A 162 17.83 -27.01 19.53
N GLU A 163 17.36 -28.06 18.85
CA GLU A 163 17.14 -29.36 19.45
C GLU A 163 18.45 -29.73 20.12
N GLY A 164 18.55 -29.40 21.40
CA GLY A 164 19.63 -29.84 22.26
C GLY A 164 19.59 -31.34 22.23
N VAL A 165 20.48 -31.92 21.43
CA VAL A 165 20.76 -33.34 21.39
C VAL A 165 21.20 -33.74 22.79
N MET A 166 20.26 -34.25 23.60
CA MET A 166 20.47 -35.21 24.68
C MET A 166 19.13 -35.83 25.07
N ASN A 167 18.54 -36.61 24.16
CA ASN A 167 17.46 -37.54 24.51
C ASN A 167 18.08 -38.80 25.15
N ASN A 168 18.34 -38.75 26.46
CA ASN A 168 18.48 -39.97 27.28
C ASN A 168 17.12 -40.35 27.89
N GLN A 169 16.08 -40.36 27.06
CA GLN A 169 14.74 -40.73 27.50
C GLN A 169 14.66 -42.26 27.61
N LEU A 170 14.66 -42.77 28.84
CA LEU A 170 14.40 -44.18 29.13
C LEU A 170 12.96 -44.52 28.72
N ASN A 171 12.78 -45.66 28.04
CA ASN A 171 11.47 -46.16 27.65
C ASN A 171 10.62 -46.42 28.90
N LEU A 172 9.42 -45.85 28.94
CA LEU A 172 8.47 -46.01 30.06
C LEU A 172 7.85 -47.43 30.13
N PHE A 173 8.31 -48.36 29.29
CA PHE A 173 7.80 -49.72 29.18
C PHE A 173 8.90 -50.80 29.23
N ASP A 174 10.11 -50.45 29.65
CA ASP A 174 11.09 -51.43 30.14
C ASP A 174 10.99 -51.56 31.68
#